data_AF-A0A514EJ86-F1
#
_entry.id   AF-A0A514EJ86-F1
#
_cell.length_a   1.000
_cell.length_b   1.000
_cell.length_c   1.000
_cell.angle_alpha   90.00
_cell.angle_beta   90.00
_cell.angle_gamma   90.00
#
_symmetry.space_group_name_H-M   'P 1'
#
loop_
_entity.id
_entity.type
_entity.pdbx_description
1 polymer ?
#
loop_
_entity_poly.entity_id
_entity_poly.type
_entity_poly.pdbx_seq_one_letter_code
_entity_poly.pdbx_strand_id
1 'polypeptide(L)'
;VIGKYHPRGDSAVYDTIVRMAQDFSMRYMLVDGQGNFGSVDGDSAAAMRYTEVRMARISHELLADLDKETVDWVPNYDGTEMIPAVMPTKVPNLLVNGSSGIAVGMATNIPPHNLTEIVNGCLALIENGDLTIDELMTYITGPDFPTGGIINGRSGIVQAYRTGRGSIYVRAKAEVEVDDKSGRET
;
A
#
# COMPACT_ATOMS: atom_id res chain seq x y z
N VAL A 1 16.02 14.89 3.93
CA VAL A 1 15.74 13.60 4.60
C VAL A 1 16.95 13.10 5.37
N ILE A 2 18.06 12.75 4.70
CA ILE A 2 19.21 12.09 5.34
C ILE A 2 19.83 12.92 6.47
N GLY A 3 20.26 14.15 6.18
CA GLY A 3 20.95 14.99 7.16
C GLY A 3 20.07 15.59 8.27
N LYS A 4 18.78 15.27 8.35
CA LYS A 4 17.86 15.82 9.37
C LYS A 4 17.08 14.75 10.11
N TYR A 5 16.56 13.74 9.41
CA TYR A 5 15.56 12.83 9.97
C TYR A 5 15.91 11.34 9.83
N HIS A 6 16.70 10.96 8.83
CA HIS A 6 17.02 9.56 8.56
C HIS A 6 18.53 9.35 8.35
N PRO A 7 19.34 9.22 9.41
CA PRO A 7 20.80 9.17 9.34
C PRO A 7 21.31 7.79 8.88
N ARG A 8 20.84 7.32 7.72
CA ARG A 8 21.23 6.07 7.07
C ARG A 8 21.55 6.32 5.59
N GLY A 9 21.96 5.26 4.89
CA GLY A 9 22.34 5.32 3.48
C GLY A 9 21.25 5.91 2.58
N ASP A 10 21.67 6.64 1.55
CA ASP A 10 20.81 7.28 0.56
C ASP A 10 20.06 6.28 -0.32
N SER A 11 20.67 5.13 -0.60
CA SER A 11 20.06 4.05 -1.40
C SER A 11 18.72 3.60 -0.83
N ALA A 12 18.65 3.29 0.46
CA ALA A 12 17.41 2.84 1.10
C ALA A 12 16.29 3.91 1.02
N VAL A 13 16.65 5.20 1.12
CA VAL A 13 15.71 6.31 0.97
C VAL A 13 15.21 6.40 -0.48
N TYR A 14 16.12 6.33 -1.44
CA TYR A 14 15.78 6.42 -2.86
C TYR A 14 14.94 5.22 -3.34
N ASP A 15 15.32 3.99 -2.99
CA ASP A 15 14.57 2.78 -3.33
C ASP A 15 13.16 2.81 -2.75
N THR A 16 12.99 3.38 -1.55
CA THR A 16 11.67 3.60 -0.93
C THR A 16 10.84 4.62 -1.72
N ILE A 17 11.45 5.73 -2.16
CA ILE A 17 10.79 6.72 -3.02
C ILE A 17 10.36 6.08 -4.34
N VAL A 18 11.26 5.30 -4.97
CA VAL A 18 10.99 4.60 -6.22
C VAL A 18 9.79 3.67 -6.07
N ARG A 19 9.78 2.85 -5.01
CA ARG A 19 8.67 1.94 -4.71
C ARG A 19 7.34 2.69 -4.54
N MET A 20 7.34 3.87 -3.91
CA MET A 20 6.13 4.67 -3.71
C MET A 20 5.60 5.38 -4.96
N ALA A 21 6.41 5.41 -6.04
CA ALA A 21 6.08 5.98 -7.34
C ALA A 21 5.76 4.92 -8.42
N GLN A 22 5.70 3.64 -8.04
CA GLN A 22 5.39 2.53 -8.94
C GLN A 22 3.95 2.04 -8.71
N ASP A 23 3.11 2.14 -9.73
CA ASP A 23 1.69 1.75 -9.69
C ASP A 23 1.51 0.23 -9.58
N PHE A 24 2.42 -0.56 -10.13
CA PHE A 24 2.44 -2.02 -9.98
C PHE A 24 2.90 -2.48 -8.57
N SER A 25 3.52 -1.59 -7.79
CA SER A 25 4.02 -1.89 -6.42
C SER A 25 3.06 -1.45 -5.32
N MET A 26 2.28 -0.39 -5.54
CA MET A 26 1.36 0.19 -4.55
C MET A 26 -0.02 0.45 -5.16
N ARG A 27 -1.08 0.09 -4.44
CA ARG A 27 -2.46 0.24 -4.92
C ARG A 27 -2.87 1.71 -5.10
N TYR A 28 -2.38 2.58 -4.23
CA TYR A 28 -2.52 4.04 -4.29
C TYR A 28 -1.15 4.69 -4.08
N MET A 29 -0.51 5.12 -5.16
CA MET A 29 0.82 5.76 -5.12
C MET A 29 0.80 7.03 -4.25
N LEU A 30 1.84 7.19 -3.45
CA LEU A 30 2.03 8.33 -2.56
C LEU A 30 3.00 9.37 -3.14
N VAL A 31 3.78 8.96 -4.14
CA VAL A 31 4.74 9.81 -4.84
C VAL A 31 4.33 9.88 -6.31
N ASP A 32 4.28 11.09 -6.85
CA ASP A 32 4.12 11.35 -8.27
C ASP A 32 5.52 11.59 -8.86
N GLY A 33 6.01 10.63 -9.64
CA GLY A 33 7.36 10.61 -10.19
C GLY A 33 7.39 10.94 -11.68
N GLN A 34 8.44 11.64 -12.11
CA GLN A 34 8.75 11.91 -13.50
C GLN A 34 10.15 11.40 -13.85
N GLY A 35 10.26 10.59 -14.89
CA GLY A 35 11.50 9.92 -15.29
C GLY A 35 11.33 8.39 -15.35
N ASN A 36 12.44 7.65 -15.37
CA ASN A 36 12.41 6.19 -15.35
C ASN A 36 12.42 5.66 -13.90
N PHE A 37 11.30 5.10 -13.47
CA PHE A 37 11.08 4.49 -12.16
C PHE A 37 11.09 2.96 -12.18
N GLY A 38 11.61 2.33 -13.23
CA GLY A 38 11.65 0.88 -13.41
C GLY A 38 10.37 0.30 -14.02
N SER A 39 10.34 -1.02 -14.13
CA SER A 39 9.27 -1.76 -14.80
C SER A 39 8.91 -3.05 -14.06
N VAL A 40 7.78 -3.67 -14.44
CA VAL A 40 7.37 -4.99 -13.96
C VAL A 40 8.34 -6.10 -14.38
N ASP A 41 9.13 -5.88 -15.43
CA ASP A 41 10.12 -6.83 -15.96
C ASP A 41 11.40 -6.90 -15.10
N GLY A 42 11.49 -6.08 -14.05
CA GLY A 42 12.62 -6.06 -13.12
C GLY A 42 13.67 -4.99 -13.44
N ASP A 43 13.39 -4.08 -14.38
CA ASP A 43 14.27 -2.96 -14.65
C ASP A 43 14.36 -2.03 -13.43
N SER A 44 15.59 -1.66 -13.07
CA SER A 44 15.84 -0.70 -12.00
C SER A 44 15.52 0.73 -12.46
N ALA A 45 15.14 1.58 -11.50
CA ALA A 45 14.98 3.01 -11.76
C ALA A 45 16.31 3.66 -12.20
N ALA A 46 16.21 4.78 -12.92
CA ALA A 46 17.39 5.59 -13.22
C ALA A 46 18.02 6.14 -11.93
N ALA A 47 19.25 6.65 -12.03
CA ALA A 47 19.89 7.30 -10.89
C ALA A 47 19.11 8.56 -10.45
N MET A 48 19.11 8.86 -9.15
CA MET A 48 18.33 9.96 -8.53
C MET A 48 18.52 11.36 -9.14
N ARG A 49 19.61 11.59 -9.88
CA ARG A 49 19.87 12.85 -10.59
C ARG A 49 19.09 13.01 -11.91
N TYR A 50 18.39 11.96 -12.35
CA TYR A 50 17.60 11.93 -13.60
C TYR A 50 16.09 11.79 -13.34
N THR A 51 15.69 11.68 -12.08
CA THR A 51 14.30 11.50 -11.68
C THR A 51 13.86 12.69 -10.86
N GLU A 52 12.64 13.13 -11.08
CA GLU A 52 11.99 14.16 -10.28
C GLU A 52 10.77 13.57 -9.58
N VAL A 53 10.45 14.07 -8.40
CA VAL A 53 9.29 13.61 -7.62
C VAL A 53 8.59 14.77 -6.96
N ARG A 54 7.28 14.61 -6.77
CA ARG A 54 6.45 15.43 -5.88
C ARG A 54 5.45 14.53 -5.16
N MET A 55 4.71 15.10 -4.21
CA MET A 55 3.64 14.37 -3.54
C MET A 55 2.50 14.07 -4.53
N ALA A 56 2.02 12.83 -4.51
CA ALA A 56 0.74 12.52 -5.15
C ALA A 56 -0.40 13.24 -4.41
N ARG A 57 -1.52 13.47 -5.09
CA ARG A 57 -2.67 14.21 -4.51
C ARG A 57 -3.16 13.58 -3.20
N ILE A 58 -3.23 12.26 -3.12
CA ILE A 58 -3.66 11.53 -1.91
C ILE A 58 -2.73 11.73 -0.71
N SER A 59 -1.45 12.01 -0.93
CA SER A 59 -0.48 12.22 0.14
C SER A 59 -0.73 13.51 0.92
N HIS A 60 -1.39 14.50 0.31
CA HIS A 60 -1.85 15.68 1.05
C HIS A 60 -2.88 15.32 2.12
N GLU A 61 -3.70 14.28 1.92
CA GLU A 61 -4.67 13.80 2.91
C GLU A 61 -4.02 13.05 4.08
N LEU A 62 -2.81 12.52 3.89
CA LEU A 62 -2.02 11.92 4.98
C LEU A 62 -1.43 12.99 5.92
N LEU A 63 -1.16 14.18 5.38
CA LEU A 63 -0.47 15.29 6.05
C LEU A 63 -1.43 16.43 6.45
N ALA A 64 -2.71 16.30 6.14
CA ALA A 64 -3.69 17.35 6.33
C ALA A 64 -3.78 17.77 7.80
N ASP A 65 -3.84 19.08 8.06
CA ASP A 65 -4.02 19.66 9.40
C ASP A 65 -2.86 19.36 10.39
N LEU A 66 -1.68 18.99 9.89
CA LEU A 66 -0.50 18.72 10.73
C LEU A 66 0.03 19.97 11.46
N ASP A 67 -0.16 21.15 10.87
CA ASP A 67 0.25 22.45 11.41
C ASP A 67 -0.66 22.97 12.53
N LYS A 68 -1.74 22.24 12.86
CA LYS A 68 -2.76 22.62 13.85
C LYS A 68 -2.61 21.91 15.19
N GLU A 69 -1.39 21.54 15.56
CA GLU A 69 -1.08 20.85 16.83
C GLU A 69 -1.91 19.56 17.03
N THR A 70 -2.18 18.84 15.94
CA THR A 70 -3.03 17.64 15.94
C THR A 70 -2.33 16.37 16.41
N VAL A 71 -1.00 16.41 16.55
CA VAL A 71 -0.16 15.27 16.93
C VAL A 71 0.99 15.72 17.82
N ASP A 72 1.50 14.79 18.63
CA ASP A 72 2.72 14.99 19.41
C ASP A 72 3.95 15.03 18.49
N TRP A 73 4.92 15.84 18.90
CA TRP A 73 6.21 15.96 18.23
C TRP A 73 7.33 15.40 19.11
N VAL A 74 8.25 14.68 18.50
CA VAL A 74 9.44 14.11 19.14
C VAL A 74 10.71 14.70 18.54
N PRO A 75 11.78 14.88 19.32
CA PRO A 75 13.07 15.32 18.78
C PRO A 75 13.62 14.28 17.78
N ASN A 76 14.35 14.75 16.77
CA ASN A 76 15.12 13.91 15.87
C ASN A 76 16.36 13.30 16.58
N TYR A 77 17.20 12.60 15.83
CA TYR A 77 18.33 11.82 16.39
C TYR A 77 19.41 12.67 17.08
N ASP A 78 19.56 13.95 16.75
CA ASP A 78 20.52 14.88 17.35
C ASP A 78 19.86 15.99 18.20
N GLY A 79 18.53 15.95 18.33
CA GLY A 79 17.75 16.90 19.12
C GLY A 79 17.63 18.31 18.54
N THR A 80 18.03 18.53 17.29
CA THR A 80 17.99 19.87 16.65
C THR A 80 16.72 20.13 15.85
N GLU A 81 15.99 19.09 15.45
CA GLU A 81 14.76 19.17 14.67
C GLU A 81 13.64 18.37 15.35
N MET A 82 12.38 18.65 14.98
CA MET A 82 11.21 17.94 15.50
C MET A 82 10.57 17.06 14.41
N ILE A 83 10.00 15.92 14.82
CA ILE A 83 9.35 14.94 13.96
C ILE A 83 7.96 14.64 14.52
N PRO A 84 6.89 14.59 13.72
CA PRO A 84 5.59 14.15 14.20
C PRO A 84 5.65 12.66 14.57
N ALA A 85 5.16 12.29 15.75
CA ALA A 85 5.18 10.90 16.21
C ALA A 85 4.27 9.98 15.37
N VAL A 86 3.16 10.54 14.89
CA VAL A 86 2.20 9.94 13.96
C VAL A 86 1.73 11.00 12.96
N MET A 87 1.11 10.56 11.86
CA MET A 87 0.49 11.48 10.90
C MET A 87 -1.01 11.61 11.18
N PRO A 88 -1.61 12.82 11.06
CA PRO A 88 -3.05 13.05 11.19
C PRO A 88 -3.82 12.57 9.93
N THR A 89 -3.61 11.31 9.56
CA THR A 89 -4.10 10.78 8.29
C THR A 89 -5.62 10.75 8.21
N LYS A 90 -6.17 11.22 7.08
CA LYS A 90 -7.59 11.05 6.71
C LYS A 90 -7.85 9.79 5.90
N VAL A 91 -6.79 9.06 5.52
CA VAL A 91 -6.86 7.84 4.70
C VAL A 91 -6.42 6.64 5.56
N PRO A 92 -7.16 5.52 5.54
CA PRO A 92 -6.77 4.28 6.24
C PRO A 92 -5.61 3.55 5.52
N ASN A 93 -4.46 4.21 5.41
CA ASN A 93 -3.34 3.84 4.53
C ASN A 93 -2.80 2.42 4.76
N LEU A 94 -2.78 1.96 6.02
CA LEU A 94 -2.33 0.62 6.38
C LEU A 94 -3.13 -0.47 5.64
N LEU A 95 -4.45 -0.32 5.55
CA LEU A 95 -5.31 -1.31 4.90
C LEU A 95 -5.34 -1.14 3.38
N VAL A 96 -5.37 0.11 2.89
CA VAL A 96 -5.52 0.35 1.45
C VAL A 96 -4.24 0.06 0.66
N ASN A 97 -3.07 0.32 1.24
CA ASN A 97 -1.79 0.02 0.59
C ASN A 97 -1.10 -1.22 1.14
N GLY A 98 -1.49 -1.71 2.32
CA GLY A 98 -0.87 -2.86 2.94
C GLY A 98 0.53 -2.56 3.47
N SER A 99 1.22 -3.61 3.93
CA SER A 99 2.61 -3.54 4.36
C SER A 99 3.22 -4.93 4.39
N SER A 100 4.50 -5.04 4.08
CA SER A 100 5.29 -6.26 4.26
C SER A 100 6.60 -5.90 4.94
N GLY A 101 6.96 -6.65 5.96
CA GLY A 101 8.14 -6.35 6.76
C GLY A 101 8.58 -7.54 7.59
N ILE A 102 9.90 -7.68 7.75
CA ILE A 102 10.53 -8.71 8.57
C ILE A 102 11.32 -8.00 9.66
N ALA A 103 11.05 -8.35 10.90
CA ALA A 103 11.77 -7.86 12.06
C ALA A 103 12.56 -9.02 12.71
N VAL A 104 13.06 -8.81 13.92
CA VAL A 104 13.75 -9.86 14.67
C VAL A 104 12.70 -10.74 15.36
N GLY A 105 12.56 -11.99 14.89
CA GLY A 105 11.63 -12.97 15.47
C GLY A 105 10.17 -12.84 15.05
N MET A 106 9.83 -11.91 14.16
CA MET A 106 8.47 -11.70 13.65
C MET A 106 8.47 -11.16 12.22
N ALA A 107 7.35 -11.33 11.52
CA ALA A 107 7.12 -10.77 10.19
C ALA A 107 5.65 -10.38 10.03
N THR A 108 5.37 -9.42 9.16
CA THR A 108 4.04 -8.98 8.78
C THR A 108 3.87 -9.00 7.27
N ASN A 109 2.66 -9.29 6.81
CA ASN A 109 2.27 -9.18 5.41
C ASN A 109 0.77 -8.91 5.33
N ILE A 110 0.40 -7.67 5.03
CA ILE A 110 -0.98 -7.19 4.92
C ILE A 110 -1.18 -6.82 3.44
N PRO A 111 -2.12 -7.46 2.73
CA PRO A 111 -2.39 -7.13 1.34
C PRO A 111 -3.17 -5.80 1.23
N PRO A 112 -3.07 -5.10 0.10
CA PRO A 112 -3.84 -3.88 -0.16
C PRO A 112 -5.34 -4.16 -0.29
N HIS A 113 -6.16 -3.14 -0.05
CA HIS A 113 -7.61 -3.17 -0.14
C HIS A 113 -8.15 -1.96 -0.89
N ASN A 114 -9.38 -2.08 -1.37
CA ASN A 114 -10.05 -1.01 -2.06
C ASN A 114 -10.45 0.13 -1.10
N LEU A 115 -10.10 1.38 -1.42
CA LEU A 115 -10.39 2.54 -0.58
C LEU A 115 -11.89 2.72 -0.32
N THR A 116 -12.74 2.54 -1.34
CA THR A 116 -14.19 2.70 -1.20
C THR A 116 -14.76 1.65 -0.24
N GLU A 117 -14.33 0.40 -0.35
CA GLU A 117 -14.76 -0.68 0.55
C GLU A 117 -14.35 -0.42 2.00
N ILE A 118 -13.10 0.00 2.22
CA ILE A 118 -12.62 0.32 3.57
C ILE A 118 -13.40 1.51 4.16
N VAL A 119 -13.63 2.59 3.40
CA VAL A 119 -14.41 3.74 3.86
C VAL A 119 -15.85 3.33 4.17
N ASN A 120 -16.48 2.51 3.33
CA ASN A 120 -17.83 2.00 3.58
C ASN A 120 -17.88 1.14 4.86
N GLY A 121 -16.88 0.30 5.10
CA GLY A 121 -16.76 -0.48 6.34
C GLY A 121 -16.60 0.41 7.57
N CYS A 122 -15.82 1.49 7.48
CA CYS A 122 -15.69 2.48 8.55
C CYS A 122 -17.02 3.20 8.81
N LEU A 123 -17.74 3.62 7.77
CA LEU A 123 -19.06 4.25 7.91
C LEU A 123 -20.07 3.31 8.57
N ALA A 124 -20.08 2.03 8.17
CA ALA A 124 -20.91 1.02 8.80
C ALA A 124 -20.59 0.82 10.29
N LEU A 125 -19.30 0.84 10.68
CA LEU A 125 -18.88 0.78 12.08
C LEU A 125 -19.27 2.02 12.89
N ILE A 126 -19.30 3.20 12.25
CA ILE A 126 -19.77 4.43 12.88
C ILE A 126 -21.28 4.35 13.15
N GLU A 127 -22.05 3.76 12.22
CA GLU A 127 -23.49 3.55 12.38
C GLU A 127 -23.82 2.44 13.40
N ASN A 128 -23.03 1.36 13.40
CA ASN A 128 -23.16 0.24 14.33
C ASN A 128 -21.79 -0.29 14.76
N GLY A 129 -21.38 0.06 15.98
CA GLY A 129 -20.11 -0.38 16.56
C GLY A 129 -20.04 -1.87 16.92
N ASP A 130 -21.17 -2.58 16.95
CA ASP A 130 -21.26 -4.00 17.32
C ASP A 130 -21.17 -4.94 16.12
N LEU A 131 -20.87 -4.43 14.91
CA LEU A 131 -20.73 -5.25 13.72
C LEU A 131 -19.67 -6.34 13.92
N THR A 132 -20.06 -7.56 13.61
CA THR A 132 -19.16 -8.71 13.58
C THR A 132 -18.23 -8.64 12.38
N ILE A 133 -17.12 -9.37 12.44
CA ILE A 133 -16.18 -9.50 11.30
C ILE A 133 -16.91 -10.04 10.05
N ASP A 134 -17.89 -10.93 10.24
CA ASP A 134 -18.66 -11.51 9.13
C ASP A 134 -19.55 -10.49 8.44
N GLU A 135 -20.15 -9.57 9.22
CA GLU A 135 -20.91 -8.46 8.67
C GLU A 135 -19.99 -7.43 8.02
N LEU A 136 -18.81 -7.14 8.59
CA LEU A 136 -17.84 -6.26 7.92
C LEU A 136 -17.37 -6.81 6.57
N MET A 137 -17.29 -8.13 6.42
CA MET A 137 -16.95 -8.79 5.15
C MET A 137 -18.02 -8.64 4.07
N THR A 138 -19.20 -8.08 4.36
CA THR A 138 -20.16 -7.68 3.32
C THR A 138 -19.79 -6.35 2.68
N TYR A 139 -19.03 -5.51 3.39
CA TYR A 139 -18.53 -4.22 2.90
C TYR A 139 -17.12 -4.33 2.33
N ILE A 140 -16.27 -5.16 2.95
CA ILE A 140 -14.88 -5.40 2.55
C ILE A 140 -14.79 -6.82 1.98
N THR A 141 -14.84 -6.92 0.67
CA THR A 141 -15.04 -8.21 -0.01
C THR A 141 -13.77 -9.05 -0.04
N GLY A 142 -12.61 -8.41 -0.07
CA GLY A 142 -11.30 -9.04 -0.05
C GLY A 142 -10.18 -8.05 -0.38
N PRO A 143 -8.95 -8.56 -0.55
CA PRO A 143 -7.83 -7.77 -1.05
C PRO A 143 -8.02 -7.25 -2.48
N ASP A 144 -7.45 -6.08 -2.77
CA ASP A 144 -7.46 -5.42 -4.09
C ASP A 144 -6.01 -5.10 -4.52
N PHE A 145 -5.41 -5.99 -5.31
CA PHE A 145 -4.01 -5.88 -5.74
C PHE A 145 -3.83 -4.87 -6.88
N PRO A 146 -2.71 -4.11 -6.91
CA PRO A 146 -2.45 -3.12 -7.97
C PRO A 146 -2.46 -3.71 -9.39
N THR A 147 -2.06 -4.96 -9.55
CA THR A 147 -2.00 -5.67 -10.83
C THR A 147 -3.23 -6.54 -11.11
N GLY A 148 -4.22 -6.54 -10.20
CA GLY A 148 -5.39 -7.41 -10.27
C GLY A 148 -5.06 -8.89 -10.05
N GLY A 149 -5.68 -9.77 -10.85
CA GLY A 149 -5.60 -11.23 -10.72
C GLY A 149 -6.90 -11.86 -10.20
N ILE A 150 -6.89 -13.19 -10.05
CA ILE A 150 -8.04 -13.97 -9.62
C ILE A 150 -7.71 -14.65 -8.29
N ILE A 151 -8.45 -14.34 -7.23
CA ILE A 151 -8.31 -15.03 -5.94
C ILE A 151 -9.15 -16.32 -5.98
N ASN A 152 -8.49 -17.47 -5.77
CA ASN A 152 -9.17 -18.76 -5.73
C ASN A 152 -9.65 -19.08 -4.31
N GLY A 153 -10.97 -19.08 -4.13
CA GLY A 153 -11.61 -19.42 -2.86
C GLY A 153 -11.59 -18.26 -1.85
N ARG A 154 -12.51 -18.33 -0.88
CA ARG A 154 -12.72 -17.26 0.13
C ARG A 154 -12.31 -17.65 1.54
N SER A 155 -12.08 -18.94 1.81
CA SER A 155 -11.78 -19.45 3.16
C SER A 155 -10.53 -18.80 3.77
N GLY A 156 -9.48 -18.61 2.96
CA GLY A 156 -8.25 -17.96 3.38
C GLY A 156 -8.43 -16.50 3.81
N ILE A 157 -9.28 -15.75 3.09
CA ILE A 157 -9.63 -14.37 3.44
C ILE A 157 -10.38 -14.33 4.77
N VAL A 158 -11.43 -15.16 4.89
CA VAL A 158 -12.24 -15.25 6.12
C VAL A 158 -11.38 -15.59 7.34
N GLN A 159 -10.48 -16.56 7.20
CA GLN A 159 -9.55 -16.94 8.27
C GLN A 159 -8.59 -15.79 8.61
N ALA A 160 -8.02 -15.12 7.60
CA ALA A 160 -7.11 -14.00 7.79
C ALA A 160 -7.77 -12.84 8.53
N TYR A 161 -9.01 -12.48 8.17
CA TYR A 161 -9.71 -11.38 8.83
C TYR A 161 -10.13 -11.72 10.26
N ARG A 162 -10.54 -12.96 10.54
CA ARG A 162 -10.92 -13.37 11.90
C ARG A 162 -9.75 -13.56 12.85
N THR A 163 -8.57 -13.93 12.34
CA THR A 163 -7.45 -14.40 13.19
C THR A 163 -6.13 -13.64 12.99
N GLY A 164 -6.05 -12.78 11.97
CA GLY A 164 -4.81 -12.14 11.53
C GLY A 164 -3.87 -13.05 10.73
N ARG A 165 -4.24 -14.31 10.46
CA ARG A 165 -3.43 -15.28 9.70
C ARG A 165 -4.29 -16.07 8.71
N GLY A 166 -3.86 -16.15 7.46
CA GLY A 166 -4.51 -16.94 6.44
C GLY A 166 -3.70 -16.96 5.16
N SER A 167 -4.01 -17.92 4.28
CA SER A 167 -3.34 -18.08 2.99
C SER A 167 -4.34 -17.88 1.87
N ILE A 168 -3.99 -17.05 0.89
CA ILE A 168 -4.78 -16.81 -0.31
C ILE A 168 -3.99 -17.25 -1.54
N TYR A 169 -4.68 -17.81 -2.53
CA TYR A 169 -4.07 -18.21 -3.80
C TYR A 169 -4.51 -17.24 -4.89
N VAL A 170 -3.55 -16.55 -5.49
CA VAL A 170 -3.78 -15.62 -6.61
C VAL A 170 -3.36 -16.31 -7.91
N ARG A 171 -4.22 -16.26 -8.92
CA ARG A 171 -4.00 -16.81 -10.26
C ARG A 171 -4.04 -15.69 -11.29
N ALA A 172 -3.18 -15.76 -12.30
CA ALA A 172 -3.25 -14.88 -13.46
C ALA A 172 -4.59 -15.06 -14.21
N LYS A 173 -5.08 -13.97 -14.79
CA LYS A 173 -6.17 -14.04 -15.75
C LYS A 173 -5.57 -14.44 -17.10
N ALA A 174 -6.05 -15.55 -17.66
CA ALA A 174 -5.67 -16.03 -18.98
C ALA A 174 -6.93 -16.49 -19.71
N GLU A 175 -6.91 -16.39 -21.02
CA GLU A 175 -7.92 -16.93 -21.92
C GLU A 175 -7.25 -17.78 -22.99
N VAL A 176 -8.01 -18.67 -23.63
CA VAL A 176 -7.52 -19.51 -24.72
C VAL A 176 -7.99 -18.88 -26.03
N GLU A 177 -7.07 -18.59 -26.92
CA GLU A 177 -7.36 -18.09 -28.27
C GLU A 177 -7.23 -19.24 -29.28
N VAL A 178 -8.14 -19.29 -30.25
CA VAL A 178 -8.11 -20.29 -31.32
C VAL A 178 -7.72 -19.60 -32.62
N ASP A 179 -6.65 -20.06 -33.26
CA ASP A 179 -6.23 -19.55 -34.57
C ASP A 179 -7.21 -20.01 -35.66
N ASP A 180 -7.90 -19.06 -36.30
CA ASP A 180 -8.94 -19.31 -37.31
C ASP A 180 -8.45 -20.11 -38.54
N LYS A 181 -7.14 -20.13 -38.83
CA LYS A 181 -6.58 -20.78 -40.03
C LYS A 181 -6.07 -22.19 -39.75
N SER A 182 -5.50 -22.42 -38.58
CA SER A 182 -4.83 -23.66 -38.20
C SER A 182 -5.61 -24.47 -37.17
N GLY A 183 -6.62 -23.88 -36.52
CA GLY A 183 -7.39 -24.50 -35.43
C GLY A 183 -6.55 -24.79 -34.19
N ARG A 184 -5.36 -24.19 -34.06
CA ARG A 184 -4.50 -24.35 -32.89
C ARG A 184 -4.95 -23.41 -31.78
N GLU A 185 -4.99 -23.96 -30.57
CA GLU A 185 -5.23 -23.22 -29.33
C GLU A 185 -3.90 -22.65 -28.81
N THR A 186 -3.89 -21.38 -28.42
CA THR A 186 -2.77 -20.68 -27.76
C THR A 186 -3.25 -19.92 -26.53
#